data_AF-A0A537L2W6-F1
#
_entry.id   AF-A0A537L2W6-F1
#
_cell.length_a   1.000
_cell.length_b   1.000
_cell.length_c   1.000
_cell.angle_alpha   90.00
_cell.angle_beta   90.00
_cell.angle_gamma   90.00
#
_symmetry.space_group_name_H-M   'P 1'
#
loop_
_entity.id
_entity.type
_entity.pdbx_description
1 polymer ?
#
loop_
_entity_poly.entity_id
_entity_poly.type
_entity_poly.pdbx_seq_one_letter_code
_entity_poly.pdbx_strand_id
1 'polypeptide(L)' 'MISPSYISPSAVLEASVVGPYASIGDGARVISSHVKDSIINAHAIIEEARLEQSIVGERAVIRRATGKVNVGDSSVVEV' A
#
# COMPACT_ATOMS: atom_id res chain seq x y z
N MET A 1 12.18 9.99 18.58
CA MET A 1 12.55 9.26 17.36
C MET A 1 11.34 9.22 16.46
N ILE A 2 11.45 9.57 15.18
CA ILE A 2 10.36 9.48 14.21
C ILE A 2 10.53 8.16 13.46
N SER A 3 9.48 7.33 13.42
CA SER A 3 9.47 6.11 12.62
C SER A 3 9.53 6.49 11.13
N PRO A 4 10.35 5.80 10.31
CA PRO A 4 10.43 6.11 8.88
C PRO A 4 9.14 5.76 8.12
N SER A 5 8.24 5.00 8.74
CA SER A 5 6.94 4.66 8.17
C SER A 5 5.81 5.03 9.14
N TYR A 6 4.68 5.41 8.55
CA TYR A 6 3.43 5.64 9.25
C TYR A 6 2.40 4.59 8.82
N ILE A 7 1.69 4.01 9.79
CA ILE A 7 0.63 3.05 9.57
C ILE A 7 -0.55 3.52 10.41
N SER A 8 -1.68 3.82 9.76
CA SER A 8 -2.91 4.14 10.47
C SER A 8 -3.29 3.02 11.44
N PRO A 9 -3.76 3.33 12.67
CA PRO A 9 -4.30 2.33 13.59
C PRO A 9 -5.48 1.52 13.03
N SER A 10 -6.14 2.02 11.99
CA SER A 10 -7.26 1.35 11.32
C SER A 10 -6.86 0.52 10.11
N ALA A 11 -5.60 0.57 9.68
CA ALA A 11 -5.10 -0.25 8.59
C ALA A 11 -4.98 -1.72 9.00
N VAL A 12 -5.23 -2.61 8.05
CA VAL A 12 -5.08 -4.07 8.23
C VAL A 12 -3.83 -4.52 7.50
N LEU A 13 -2.90 -5.14 8.23
CA LEU A 13 -1.68 -5.74 7.70
C LEU A 13 -1.68 -7.23 7.98
N GLU A 14 -1.64 -8.05 6.93
CA GLU A 14 -1.65 -9.50 7.04
C GLU A 14 -0.50 -10.07 6.22
N ALA A 15 0.36 -10.88 6.85
CA ALA A 15 1.51 -11.53 6.19
C ALA A 15 2.34 -10.56 5.31
N SER A 16 2.50 -9.30 5.76
CA SER A 16 3.04 -8.21 4.95
C SER A 16 4.20 -7.51 5.63
N VAL A 17 5.06 -6.88 4.82
CA VAL A 17 6.17 -6.04 5.28
C VAL A 17 5.94 -4.61 4.80
N VAL A 18 5.93 -3.67 5.73
CA VAL A 18 5.77 -2.24 5.44
C VAL A 18 7.01 -1.47 5.88
N GLY A 19 7.61 -0.75 4.94
CA GLY A 19 8.73 0.15 5.15
C GLY A 19 10.07 -0.33 4.56
N PRO A 20 11.10 0.54 4.64
CA PRO A 20 11.04 1.90 5.19
C PRO A 20 10.28 2.89 4.27
N TYR A 21 9.97 4.08 4.80
CA TYR A 21 9.41 5.21 4.04
C TYR A 21 8.04 4.96 3.41
N ALA A 22 7.17 4.24 4.13
CA ALA A 22 5.81 3.97 3.68
C ALA A 22 4.77 4.69 4.54
N SER A 23 3.71 5.18 3.90
CA SER A 23 2.51 5.70 4.58
C SER A 23 1.30 4.86 4.22
N ILE A 24 0.65 4.26 5.22
CA ILE A 24 -0.56 3.44 5.04
C ILE A 24 -1.75 4.16 5.68
N GLY A 25 -2.71 4.55 4.84
CA GLY A 25 -3.89 5.34 5.22
C GLY A 25 -4.99 4.53 5.91
N ASP A 26 -6.02 5.25 6.35
CA ASP A 26 -7.11 4.68 7.15
C ASP A 26 -7.87 3.57 6.41
N GLY A 27 -8.13 2.46 7.11
CA GLY A 27 -8.85 1.31 6.56
C GLY A 27 -8.22 0.63 5.35
N ALA A 28 -6.98 0.98 4.98
CA ALA A 28 -6.24 0.31 3.92
C ALA A 28 -5.92 -1.14 4.33
N ARG A 29 -5.89 -2.05 3.36
CA ARG A 29 -5.61 -3.47 3.57
C ARG A 29 -4.37 -3.86 2.77
N VAL A 30 -3.33 -4.34 3.44
CA VAL A 30 -2.09 -4.83 2.82
C VAL A 30 -1.90 -6.28 3.21
N ILE A 31 -2.05 -7.18 2.24
CA ILE A 31 -2.15 -8.62 2.43
C ILE A 31 -1.10 -9.32 1.58
N SER A 32 -0.30 -10.18 2.21
CA SER A 32 0.78 -10.95 1.56
C SER A 32 1.68 -10.09 0.66
N SER A 33 1.99 -8.87 1.09
CA SER A 33 2.61 -7.83 0.25
C SER A 33 3.81 -7.16 0.90
N HIS A 34 4.71 -6.62 0.08
CA HIS A 34 5.80 -5.74 0.52
C HIS A 34 5.59 -4.33 -0.01
N VAL A 35 5.59 -3.34 0.88
CA VAL A 35 5.40 -1.92 0.52
C VAL A 35 6.52 -1.10 1.15
N LYS A 36 7.33 -0.42 0.33
CA LYS A 36 8.39 0.50 0.79
C LYS A 36 8.38 1.76 -0.06
N ASP A 37 8.90 2.87 0.46
CA ASP A 37 9.03 4.14 -0.28
C ASP A 37 7.74 4.50 -1.06
N SER A 38 6.58 4.38 -0.41
CA SER A 38 5.28 4.41 -1.09
C SER A 38 4.16 4.99 -0.21
N ILE A 39 3.14 5.55 -0.85
CA ILE A 39 1.93 6.07 -0.21
C ILE A 39 0.74 5.20 -0.63
N ILE A 40 0.08 4.58 0.35
CA ILE A 40 -1.15 3.81 0.17
C ILE A 40 -2.28 4.59 0.85
N ASN A 41 -3.19 5.17 0.07
CA ASN A 41 -4.28 6.00 0.61
C ASN A 41 -5.38 5.16 1.26
N ALA A 42 -6.32 5.86 1.90
CA ALA A 42 -7.40 5.26 2.66
C ALA A 42 -8.20 4.24 1.84
N HIS A 43 -8.60 3.15 2.49
CA HIS A 43 -9.40 2.06 1.92
C HIS A 43 -8.82 1.37 0.68
N ALA A 44 -7.57 1.64 0.28
CA ALA A 44 -6.91 0.92 -0.79
C ALA A 44 -6.63 -0.54 -0.38
N ILE A 45 -6.63 -1.44 -1.37
CA ILE A 45 -6.38 -2.88 -1.18
C ILE A 45 -5.14 -3.26 -1.97
N ILE A 46 -4.12 -3.76 -1.26
CA ILE A 46 -2.86 -4.25 -1.82
C ILE A 46 -2.76 -5.74 -1.50
N GLU A 47 -2.83 -6.61 -2.51
CA GLU A 47 -2.84 -8.06 -2.36
C GLU A 47 -1.74 -8.71 -3.23
N GLU A 48 -0.93 -9.58 -2.61
CA GLU A 48 0.14 -10.33 -3.30
C GLU A 48 1.10 -9.44 -4.12
N ALA A 49 1.35 -8.20 -3.67
CA ALA A 49 2.08 -7.19 -4.44
C ALA A 49 3.42 -6.78 -3.79
N ARG A 50 4.33 -6.27 -4.61
CA ARG A 50 5.60 -5.69 -4.18
C ARG A 50 5.73 -4.27 -4.72
N LEU A 51 5.40 -3.28 -3.91
CA LEU A 51 5.37 -1.88 -4.31
C LEU A 51 6.58 -1.12 -3.80
N GLU A 52 7.19 -0.35 -4.70
CA GLU A 52 8.23 0.62 -4.38
C GLU A 52 8.02 1.92 -5.16
N GLN A 53 8.33 3.07 -4.56
CA GLN A 53 8.25 4.38 -5.22
C GLN A 53 6.85 4.69 -5.81
N SER A 54 5.81 4.26 -5.10
CA SER A 54 4.44 4.13 -5.61
C SER A 54 3.46 5.05 -4.88
N ILE A 55 2.39 5.45 -5.58
CA ILE A 55 1.24 6.17 -5.03
C ILE A 55 -0.03 5.43 -5.43
N VAL A 56 -0.78 4.96 -4.43
CA VAL A 56 -2.06 4.27 -4.63
C VAL A 56 -3.18 5.12 -4.07
N GLY A 57 -4.11 5.53 -4.93
CA GLY A 57 -5.28 6.35 -4.60
C GLY A 57 -6.29 5.69 -3.66
N GLU A 58 -7.25 6.47 -3.17
CA GLU A 58 -8.29 6.01 -2.25
C GLU A 58 -9.15 4.92 -2.91
N ARG A 59 -9.47 3.85 -2.18
CA ARG A 59 -10.23 2.68 -2.68
C ARG A 59 -9.64 1.98 -3.91
N ALA A 60 -8.41 2.28 -4.31
CA ALA A 60 -7.77 1.57 -5.43
C ALA A 60 -7.41 0.13 -5.03
N VAL A 61 -7.41 -0.77 -6.01
CA VAL A 61 -7.13 -2.19 -5.81
C VAL A 61 -5.94 -2.60 -6.67
N ILE A 62 -4.90 -3.11 -6.00
CA ILE A 62 -3.67 -3.59 -6.62
C ILE A 62 -3.50 -5.07 -6.30
N ARG A 63 -3.40 -5.91 -7.32
CA ARG A 63 -3.12 -7.34 -7.16
C ARG A 63 -1.92 -7.77 -7.98
N ARG A 64 -1.06 -8.60 -7.38
CA ARG A 64 0.03 -9.32 -8.07
C ARG A 64 1.05 -8.41 -8.80
N ALA A 65 1.01 -7.10 -8.54
CA ALA A 65 1.89 -6.13 -9.17
C ALA A 65 3.27 -6.09 -8.49
N THR A 66 4.31 -5.83 -9.29
CA THR A 66 5.69 -5.63 -8.79
C THR A 66 6.29 -4.37 -9.37
N GLY A 67 6.95 -3.57 -8.53
CA GLY A 67 7.67 -2.36 -8.91
C GLY A 67 6.88 -1.09 -8.61
N LYS A 68 7.04 -0.09 -9.48
CA LYS A 68 6.39 1.22 -9.34
C LYS A 68 4.99 1.23 -9.95
N VAL A 69 4.01 1.57 -9.13
CA VAL A 69 2.60 1.71 -9.53
C VAL A 69 2.07 3.04 -9.04
N ASN A 70 1.59 3.87 -9.97
CA ASN A 70 0.93 5.14 -9.67
C ASN A 70 -0.47 5.09 -10.23
N VAL A 71 -1.47 5.08 -9.34
CA VAL A 71 -2.89 5.02 -9.71
C VAL A 71 -3.69 6.05 -8.93
N GLY A 72 -4.71 6.58 -9.59
CA GLY A 72 -5.69 7.44 -8.96
C GLY A 72 -6.72 6.66 -8.15
N ASP A 73 -7.71 7.37 -7.64
CA ASP A 73 -8.75 6.80 -6.79
C ASP A 73 -9.63 5.79 -7.54
N SER A 74 -10.14 4.79 -6.82
CA SER A 74 -11.04 3.75 -7.33
C SER A 74 -10.55 3.03 -8.60
N SER A 75 -9.23 3.02 -8.82
CA SER A 75 -8.58 2.36 -9.95
C SER A 75 -8.26 0.90 -9.62
N VAL A 76 -8.23 0.04 -10.62
CA VAL A 76 -7.87 -1.38 -10.46
C VAL A 76 -6.68 -1.71 -11.35
N VAL A 77 -5.67 -2.37 -10.78
CA VAL A 77 -4.52 -2.89 -11.51
C VAL A 77 -4.33 -4.36 -11.12
N GLU A 78 -4.33 -5.21 -12.13
CA GLU A 78 -4.07 -6.66 -12.02
C GLU A 78 -3.06 -7.03 -13.12
N VAL A 79 -2.02 -7.79 -12.75
CA VAL A 79 -0.91 -8.20 -13.63
C VAL A 79 -0.64 -9.69 -13.50
#